data_AF-A0A1C0V049-F1
#
_entry.id   AF-A0A1C0V049-F1
#
_cell.length_a   1.000
_cell.length_b   1.000
_cell.length_c   1.000
_cell.angle_alpha   90.00
_cell.angle_beta   90.00
_cell.angle_gamma   90.00
#
_symmetry.space_group_name_H-M   'P 1'
#
loop_
_entity.id
_entity.type
_entity.pdbx_description
1 polymer ?
#
loop_
_entity_poly.entity_id
_entity_poly.type
_entity_poly.pdbx_seq_one_letter_code
_entity_poly.pdbx_strand_id
1 'polypeptide(L)'
;MNIKVLSIEPANELGTFNMIVLLDREQHHFTMTAETATASGQTLPLIKGDRHFCKTFRWNQEANVKLYKLLSQFNQGDSIEFPISIGDFEFIERERFSLKKEAKTFQK
;
A
#
# COMPACT_ATOMS: atom_id res chain seq x y z
N MET A 1 8.13 -11.38 -0.04
CA MET A 1 8.05 -10.00 0.48
C MET A 1 7.13 -10.05 1.68
N ASN A 2 7.72 -10.20 2.86
CA ASN A 2 6.98 -10.19 4.11
C ASN A 2 6.58 -8.76 4.42
N ILE A 3 5.29 -8.54 4.65
CA ILE A 3 4.77 -7.21 4.94
C ILE A 3 4.18 -7.20 6.35
N LYS A 4 4.62 -6.24 7.15
CA LYS A 4 4.06 -5.93 8.46
C LYS A 4 3.74 -4.45 8.56
N VAL A 5 2.57 -4.12 9.08
CA VAL A 5 2.23 -2.74 9.43
C VAL A 5 2.62 -2.54 10.88
N LEU A 6 3.51 -1.57 11.11
CA LEU A 6 4.07 -1.28 12.43
C LEU A 6 3.22 -0.27 13.20
N SER A 7 2.63 0.70 12.50
CA SER A 7 1.67 1.64 13.08
C SER A 7 0.81 2.29 12.00
N ILE A 8 -0.36 2.74 12.42
CA ILE A 8 -1.21 3.68 11.68
C ILE A 8 -1.59 4.77 12.68
N GLU A 9 -1.31 6.02 12.33
CA GLU A 9 -1.58 7.17 13.18
C GLU A 9 -2.30 8.26 12.39
N PRO A 10 -3.29 8.97 12.98
CA PRO A 10 -3.86 10.16 12.35
C PRO A 10 -2.78 11.21 12.07
N ALA A 11 -2.86 11.84 10.91
CA ALA A 11 -2.03 13.00 10.58
C ALA A 11 -2.75 14.31 10.97
N ASN A 12 -2.14 15.45 10.65
CA ASN A 12 -2.68 16.78 10.96
C ASN A 12 -3.98 17.10 10.17
N GLU A 13 -4.19 16.43 9.04
CA GLU A 13 -5.35 16.63 8.18
C GLU A 13 -6.40 15.54 8.42
N LEU A 14 -7.68 15.94 8.48
CA LEU A 14 -8.78 15.01 8.66
C LEU A 14 -8.83 13.98 7.53
N GLY A 15 -8.94 12.71 7.91
CA GLY A 15 -8.96 11.60 6.95
C GLY A 15 -7.57 11.23 6.42
N THR A 16 -6.49 11.89 6.87
CA THR A 16 -5.12 11.55 6.49
C THR A 16 -4.44 10.77 7.61
N PHE A 17 -3.65 9.77 7.23
CA PHE A 17 -2.97 8.84 8.13
C PHE A 17 -1.52 8.65 7.73
N ASN A 18 -0.64 8.60 8.73
CA ASN A 18 0.72 8.14 8.58
C ASN A 18 0.75 6.63 8.85
N MET A 19 1.20 5.87 7.87
CA MET A 19 1.33 4.42 7.96
C MET A 19 2.80 4.02 7.87
N ILE A 20 3.27 3.25 8.86
CA ILE A 20 4.62 2.68 8.86
C ILE A 20 4.53 1.21 8.50
N VAL A 21 5.21 0.81 7.43
CA VAL A 21 5.20 -0.57 6.92
C VAL A 21 6.62 -1.10 6.85
N LEU A 22 6.84 -2.29 7.43
CA LEU A 22 8.07 -3.06 7.25
C LEU A 22 7.90 -4.01 6.06
N LEU A 23 8.73 -3.82 5.04
CA LEU A 23 8.86 -4.69 3.88
C LEU A 23 10.16 -5.48 4.00
N ASP A 24 10.03 -6.76 4.35
CA ASP A 24 11.13 -7.66 4.70
C ASP A 24 11.97 -7.11 5.86
N ARG A 25 12.92 -6.21 5.57
CA ARG A 25 13.81 -5.55 6.54
C ARG A 25 13.84 -4.03 6.43
N GLU A 26 13.13 -3.46 5.46
CA GLU A 26 13.13 -2.02 5.18
C GLU A 26 11.84 -1.38 5.66
N GLN A 27 11.96 -0.26 6.36
CA GLN A 27 10.80 0.50 6.83
C GLN A 27 10.42 1.56 5.81
N HIS A 28 9.14 1.59 5.46
CA HIS A 28 8.54 2.55 4.55
C HIS A 28 7.51 3.38 5.30
N HIS A 29 7.55 4.68 5.07
CA HIS A 29 6.57 5.63 5.57
C HIS A 29 5.67 6.02 4.41
N PHE A 30 4.37 5.89 4.61
CA PHE A 30 3.36 6.27 3.63
C PHE A 30 2.38 7.24 4.25
N THR A 31 1.94 8.18 3.44
CA THR A 31 0.74 8.97 3.72
C THR A 31 -0.44 8.33 2.98
N MET A 32 -1.50 8.08 3.72
CA MET A 32 -2.74 7.49 3.22
C MET A 32 -3.90 8.42 3.52
N THR A 33 -4.89 8.50 2.62
CA THR A 33 -6.09 9.32 2.81
C THR A 33 -7.32 8.45 2.71
N ALA A 34 -8.24 8.59 3.66
CA ALA A 34 -9.57 8.01 3.68
C ALA A 34 -10.62 9.12 3.49
N GLU A 35 -11.39 9.01 2.42
CA GLU A 35 -12.47 9.91 2.05
C GLU A 35 -13.75 9.09 1.85
N THR A 36 -14.88 9.78 1.72
CA THR A 36 -16.12 9.19 1.25
C THR A 36 -16.56 9.86 -0.04
N ALA A 37 -16.91 9.08 -1.06
CA ALA A 37 -17.56 9.60 -2.27
C ALA A 37 -19.00 9.11 -2.37
N THR A 38 -19.85 9.91 -2.98
CA THR A 38 -21.22 9.53 -3.30
C THR A 38 -21.30 9.14 -4.78
N ALA A 39 -21.69 7.90 -5.07
CA ALA A 39 -21.94 7.42 -6.42
C ALA A 39 -23.31 6.74 -6.46
N SER A 40 -24.16 7.14 -7.41
CA SER A 40 -25.53 6.60 -7.56
C SER A 40 -26.36 6.58 -6.26
N GLY A 41 -26.19 7.61 -5.42
CA GLY A 41 -26.88 7.73 -4.13
C GLY A 41 -26.30 6.88 -3.00
N GLN A 42 -25.20 6.17 -3.23
CA GLN A 42 -24.51 5.37 -2.21
C GLN A 42 -23.20 6.06 -1.79
N THR A 43 -22.93 6.08 -0.48
CA THR A 43 -21.65 6.55 0.07
C THR A 43 -20.64 5.40 0.08
N LEU A 44 -19.52 5.58 -0.61
CA LEU A 44 -18.45 4.61 -0.77
C LEU A 44 -17.18 5.11 -0.07
N PRO A 45 -16.52 4.29 0.77
CA PRO A 45 -15.21 4.62 1.30
C PRO A 45 -14.17 4.60 0.18
N LEU A 46 -13.41 5.67 0.08
CA LEU A 46 -12.27 5.82 -0.83
C LEU A 46 -11.00 5.88 0.00
N ILE A 47 -10.08 4.97 -0.27
CA ILE A 47 -8.75 5.00 0.35
C ILE A 47 -7.71 5.18 -0.74
N LYS A 48 -6.80 6.12 -0.53
CA LYS A 48 -5.73 6.49 -1.45
C LYS A 48 -4.40 6.42 -0.73
N GLY A 49 -3.38 5.85 -1.37
CA GLY A 49 -2.00 6.00 -0.92
C GLY A 49 -1.30 7.11 -1.68
N ASP A 50 -0.24 7.66 -1.08
CA ASP A 50 0.64 8.60 -1.75
C ASP A 50 1.37 7.99 -2.96
N ARG A 51 2.16 8.81 -3.65
CA ARG A 51 2.95 8.37 -4.80
C ARG A 51 3.96 7.27 -4.45
N HIS A 52 4.50 7.28 -3.23
CA HIS A 52 5.49 6.30 -2.78
C HIS A 52 4.84 4.93 -2.56
N PHE A 53 3.68 4.91 -1.91
CA PHE A 53 2.84 3.74 -1.74
C PHE A 53 2.48 3.11 -3.09
N CYS A 54 1.95 3.93 -4.01
CA CYS A 54 1.53 3.47 -5.33
C CYS A 54 2.69 2.87 -6.14
N LYS A 55 3.89 3.41 -6.02
CA LYS A 55 5.09 2.85 -6.66
C LYS A 55 5.54 1.55 -6.01
N THR A 56 5.55 1.51 -4.68
CA THR A 56 6.03 0.35 -3.90
C THR A 56 5.18 -0.88 -4.17
N PHE A 57 3.86 -0.72 -4.20
CA PHE A 57 2.92 -1.83 -4.38
C PHE A 57 2.30 -1.91 -5.78
N ARG A 58 2.86 -1.19 -6.78
CA ARG A 58 2.32 -1.14 -8.16
C ARG A 58 1.99 -2.52 -8.74
N TRP A 59 2.85 -3.50 -8.45
CA TRP A 59 2.78 -4.87 -8.98
C TRP A 59 2.24 -5.89 -7.99
N ASN A 60 1.81 -5.46 -6.82
CA ASN A 60 1.29 -6.33 -5.77
C ASN A 60 -0.11 -5.84 -5.34
N GLN A 61 -1.08 -6.11 -6.21
CA GLN A 61 -2.47 -5.70 -6.00
C GLN A 61 -3.08 -6.37 -4.76
N GLU A 62 -2.69 -7.60 -4.45
CA GLU A 62 -3.18 -8.29 -3.26
C GLU A 62 -2.74 -7.59 -1.98
N ALA A 63 -1.45 -7.20 -1.88
CA ALA A 63 -0.94 -6.43 -0.76
C ALA A 63 -1.65 -5.06 -0.64
N ASN A 64 -1.86 -4.36 -1.76
CA ASN A 64 -2.62 -3.11 -1.78
C ASN A 64 -4.02 -3.28 -1.18
N VAL A 65 -4.77 -4.29 -1.63
CA VAL A 65 -6.13 -4.53 -1.14
C VAL A 65 -6.14 -4.82 0.36
N LYS A 66 -5.19 -5.60 0.88
CA LYS A 66 -5.12 -5.87 2.32
C LYS A 66 -4.75 -4.63 3.13
N LEU A 67 -3.83 -3.80 2.64
CA LEU A 67 -3.46 -2.52 3.27
C LEU A 67 -4.64 -1.54 3.29
N TYR A 68 -5.39 -1.43 2.18
CA TYR A 68 -6.60 -0.60 2.13
C TYR A 68 -7.68 -1.09 3.08
N LYS A 69 -7.92 -2.42 3.15
CA LYS A 69 -8.88 -2.98 4.11
C LYS A 69 -8.48 -2.67 5.55
N LEU A 70 -7.21 -2.86 5.90
CA LEU A 70 -6.69 -2.56 7.24
C LEU A 70 -6.91 -1.09 7.62
N LEU A 71 -6.60 -0.16 6.71
CA LEU A 71 -6.82 1.25 6.96
C LEU A 71 -8.31 1.59 7.04
N SER A 72 -9.17 0.92 6.27
CA SER A 72 -10.62 1.11 6.34
C SER A 72 -11.16 0.70 7.71
N GLN A 73 -10.72 -0.44 8.23
CA GLN A 73 -11.08 -0.92 9.56
C GLN A 73 -10.60 0.05 10.65
N PHE A 74 -9.34 0.48 10.58
CA PHE A 74 -8.78 1.48 11.50
C PHE A 74 -9.60 2.78 11.49
N ASN A 75 -9.93 3.30 10.29
CA ASN A 75 -10.71 4.52 10.13
C ASN A 75 -12.16 4.38 10.63
N GLN A 76 -12.70 3.16 10.68
CA GLN A 76 -14.03 2.88 11.25
C GLN A 76 -14.01 2.73 12.78
N GLY A 77 -12.83 2.78 13.40
CA GLY A 77 -12.67 2.65 14.85
C GLY A 77 -12.47 1.22 15.34
N ASP A 78 -12.20 0.27 14.44
CA ASP A 78 -11.87 -1.09 14.85
C ASP A 78 -10.57 -1.09 15.67
N SER A 79 -10.57 -1.86 16.77
CA SER A 79 -9.36 -2.05 17.56
C SER A 79 -8.41 -2.97 16.78
N ILE A 80 -7.27 -2.41 16.37
CA ILE A 80 -6.20 -3.11 15.65
C ILE A 80 -4.95 -3.07 16.51
N GLU A 81 -4.40 -4.25 16.81
CA GLU A 81 -3.12 -4.37 17.51
C GLU A 81 -1.97 -4.34 16.51
N PHE A 82 -0.95 -3.54 16.82
CA PHE A 82 0.27 -3.43 16.04
C PHE A 82 1.48 -3.98 16.82
N PRO A 83 2.49 -4.56 16.14
CA PRO A 83 2.59 -4.74 14.69
C PRO A 83 1.71 -5.89 14.18
N ILE A 84 1.11 -5.72 13.00
CA ILE A 84 0.28 -6.74 12.34
C ILE A 84 0.93 -7.22 11.04
N SER A 85 1.00 -8.54 10.84
CA SER A 85 1.43 -9.11 9.55
C SER A 85 0.25 -9.20 8.60
N ILE A 86 0.41 -8.68 7.39
CA ILE A 86 -0.61 -8.75 6.34
C ILE A 86 -0.35 -9.88 5.33
N GLY A 87 0.78 -10.58 5.49
CA GLY A 87 1.15 -11.75 4.71
C GLY A 87 2.57 -11.69 4.14
N ASP A 88 2.92 -12.77 3.44
CA ASP A 88 4.09 -12.85 2.57
C ASP A 88 3.60 -12.94 1.13
N PHE A 89 4.18 -12.12 0.26
CA PHE A 89 3.76 -11.99 -1.13
C PHE A 89 4.95 -12.14 -2.06
N GLU A 90 4.71 -12.72 -3.23
CA GLU A 90 5.71 -12.77 -4.28
C GLU A 90 5.94 -11.36 -4.85
N PHE A 91 7.22 -10.96 -4.93
CA PHE A 91 7.58 -9.70 -5.59
C PHE A 91 7.62 -9.94 -7.10
N ILE A 92 6.63 -9.42 -7.81
CA ILE A 92 6.53 -9.57 -9.26
C ILE A 92 7.44 -8.51 -9.94
N GLU A 93 8.73 -8.82 -10.11
CA GLU A 93 9.66 -8.01 -10.94
C GLU A 93 9.40 -8.20 -12.45
N ARG A 94 8.20 -7.87 -12.96
CA ARG A 94 7.96 -8.00 -14.43
C ARG A 94 8.71 -6.96 -15.27
N GLU A 95 9.13 -5.82 -14.73
CA GLU A 95 9.78 -4.76 -15.53
C GLU A 95 11.33 -4.80 -15.59
N ARG A 96 12.01 -5.60 -14.76
CA ARG A 96 13.49 -5.73 -14.87
C ARG A 96 13.94 -6.68 -15.98
N PHE A 97 13.10 -7.64 -16.38
CA PHE A 97 13.44 -8.62 -17.40
C PHE A 97 13.24 -8.15 -18.84
N SER A 98 12.36 -7.17 -19.08
CA SER A 98 12.16 -6.61 -20.43
C SER A 98 13.29 -5.69 -20.87
N LEU A 99 13.86 -4.88 -19.96
CA LEU A 99 14.96 -3.95 -20.28
C LEU A 99 16.31 -4.65 -20.49
N LYS A 100 16.56 -5.79 -19.84
CA LYS A 100 17.80 -6.57 -20.02
C LYS A 100 17.83 -7.38 -21.32
N LYS A 101 16.67 -7.69 -21.91
CA LYS A 101 16.59 -8.42 -23.18
C LYS A 101 16.82 -7.49 -24.39
N GLU A 102 16.33 -6.26 -24.31
CA GLU A 102 16.55 -5.26 -25.36
C GLU A 102 17.99 -4.71 -25.36
N ALA A 103 18.60 -4.50 -24.18
CA ALA A 103 19.98 -4.04 -24.08
C ALA A 103 21.04 -5.03 -24.62
N LYS A 104 20.70 -6.33 -24.74
CA LYS A 104 21.58 -7.34 -25.35
C LYS A 104 21.38 -7.53 -26.86
N THR A 105 20.37 -6.90 -27.46
CA THR A 105 20.05 -7.09 -28.88
C THR A 105 20.71 -6.03 -29.78
N PHE A 106 21.24 -4.93 -29.21
CA PHE A 106 21.96 -3.88 -29.96
C PHE A 106 23.49 -4.04 -29.95
N GLN A 107 24.03 -5.17 -29.50
CA GLN A 107 25.44 -5.51 -29.64
C GLN A 107 25.60 -6.79 -30.48
N LYS A 108 25.34 -6.68 -31.78
CA LYS A 108 25.82 -7.65 -32.77
C LYS A 108 26.10 -7.00 -34.10
#